data_AF-A0A926BS07-F1
#
_entry.id   AF-A0A926BS07-F1
#
_cell.length_a   1.000
_cell.length_b   1.000
_cell.length_c   1.000
_cell.angle_alpha   90.00
_cell.angle_beta   90.00
_cell.angle_gamma   90.00
#
_symmetry.space_group_name_H-M   'P 1'
#
loop_
_entity.id
_entity.type
_entity.pdbx_description
1 polymer ?
#
loop_
_entity_poly.entity_id
_entity_poly.type
_entity_poly.pdbx_seq_one_letter_code
_entity_poly.pdbx_strand_id
1 'polypeptide(L)'
;PPLAGGGGLGGWGAEARQEEPPAYIGFDGHRIGRLRVLGQSRNTYIVAETDDALLLIDQHIAHERVLYEQMMNGATDAASRWGVVAQHLALPQTLELSASEAKVCAERLPALAKAGFVLEAFGGETFLVRAVPARIAEKNYMGALREILDEFTTVSVSRRLLVPHESAVIMASCKMAVKKGDPLTMDEMNRLLTDLAQMRNPFTCPHGRPILLALSHHEMDRKFHRIEPH
;
A
#
# COMPACT_ATOMS: atom_id res chain seq x y z
N PRO A 1 53.39 -6.14 -7.12
CA PRO A 1 53.37 -5.86 -5.66
C PRO A 1 53.70 -4.37 -5.41
N PRO A 2 53.17 -3.75 -4.34
CA PRO A 2 52.94 -4.32 -3.02
C PRO A 2 51.48 -4.56 -2.64
N LEU A 3 51.32 -5.39 -1.61
CA LEU A 3 50.11 -5.87 -0.93
C LEU A 3 49.90 -5.11 0.39
N ALA A 4 48.64 -4.87 0.75
CA ALA A 4 48.03 -4.82 2.10
C ALA A 4 46.70 -4.04 1.96
N GLY A 5 45.51 -4.43 2.42
CA GLY A 5 45.13 -5.35 3.49
C GLY A 5 44.20 -4.57 4.45
N GLY A 6 42.93 -4.95 4.53
CA GLY A 6 41.90 -4.39 5.42
C GLY A 6 40.64 -4.00 4.65
N GLY A 7 39.53 -4.73 4.66
CA GLY A 7 38.93 -5.43 5.80
C GLY A 7 37.93 -4.48 6.47
N GLY A 8 36.75 -4.30 5.86
CA GLY A 8 35.70 -3.41 6.34
C GLY A 8 34.35 -3.83 5.77
N LEU A 9 33.87 -4.98 6.23
CA LEU A 9 32.49 -5.42 6.05
C LEU A 9 31.58 -4.47 6.84
N GLY A 10 31.14 -3.38 6.19
CA GLY A 10 30.06 -2.54 6.68
C GLY A 10 28.74 -3.30 6.54
N GLY A 11 28.30 -3.92 7.63
CA GLY A 11 27.01 -4.59 7.73
C GLY A 11 25.88 -3.60 7.49
N TRP A 12 25.09 -3.84 6.45
CA TRP A 12 23.79 -3.19 6.28
C TRP A 12 22.78 -4.02 7.07
N GLY A 13 22.79 -3.83 8.39
CA GLY A 13 21.57 -4.05 9.15
C GLY A 13 20.54 -3.09 8.61
N ALA A 14 19.49 -3.61 7.99
CA ALA A 14 18.29 -2.84 7.67
C ALA A 14 17.59 -2.51 9.00
N GLU A 15 18.17 -1.59 9.77
CA GLU A 15 17.40 -0.82 10.73
C GLU A 15 16.45 0.03 9.90
N ALA A 16 15.18 -0.36 9.91
CA ALA A 16 14.10 0.50 9.44
C ALA A 16 14.26 1.84 10.17
N ARG A 17 14.78 2.85 9.48
CA ARG A 17 14.87 4.21 10.03
C ARG A 17 13.45 4.58 10.42
N GLN A 18 13.21 4.70 11.72
CA GLN A 18 12.04 5.37 12.25
C GLN A 18 12.20 6.84 11.87
N GLU A 19 11.84 7.20 10.64
CA GLU A 19 11.70 8.59 10.27
C GLU A 19 10.57 9.16 11.12
N GLU A 20 10.90 10.14 11.95
CA GLU A 20 9.91 10.89 12.73
C GLU A 20 8.82 11.38 11.77
N PRO A 21 7.53 11.25 12.13
CA PRO A 21 6.47 11.79 11.30
C PRO A 21 6.78 13.28 11.05
N PRO A 22 6.56 13.79 9.83
CA PRO A 22 6.84 15.18 9.54
C PRO A 22 6.11 16.05 10.57
N ALA A 23 6.76 17.11 11.04
CA ALA A 23 6.19 18.03 12.03
C ALA A 23 4.94 18.72 11.45
N TYR A 24 3.79 18.06 11.58
CA TYR A 24 2.49 18.63 11.30
C TYR A 24 2.02 19.26 12.61
N ILE A 25 2.12 20.58 12.65
CA ILE A 25 2.02 21.42 13.85
C ILE A 25 0.76 21.06 14.64
N GLY A 26 0.94 20.59 15.88
CA GLY A 26 -0.16 20.34 16.83
C GLY A 26 -0.69 18.90 16.92
N PHE A 27 -0.10 17.92 16.24
CA PHE A 27 -0.35 16.50 16.50
C PHE A 27 0.90 15.85 17.10
N ASP A 28 0.96 15.79 18.42
CA ASP A 28 1.97 15.08 19.21
C ASP A 28 1.72 13.55 19.27
N GLY A 29 0.60 13.10 18.68
CA GLY A 29 0.09 11.75 18.75
C GLY A 29 0.88 10.73 17.92
N HIS A 30 1.50 9.78 18.60
CA HIS A 30 2.04 8.56 18.00
C HIS A 30 0.92 7.60 17.51
N ARG A 31 -0.36 7.98 17.63
CA ARG A 31 -1.54 7.18 17.30
C ARG A 31 -2.71 8.11 16.91
N ILE A 32 -3.52 7.69 15.94
CA ILE A 32 -4.80 8.32 15.62
C ILE A 32 -5.83 7.85 16.65
N GLY A 33 -6.10 8.67 17.68
CA GLY A 33 -7.11 8.39 18.71
C GLY A 33 -8.49 8.96 18.36
N ARG A 34 -9.57 8.26 18.77
CA ARG A 34 -11.00 8.69 18.66
C ARG A 34 -11.33 9.43 17.35
N LEU A 35 -11.22 8.71 16.23
CA LEU A 35 -11.50 9.29 14.93
C LEU A 35 -13.00 9.29 14.62
N ARG A 36 -13.53 10.43 14.19
CA ARG A 36 -14.87 10.56 13.60
C ARG A 36 -14.76 10.98 12.14
N VAL A 37 -15.24 10.14 11.22
CA VAL A 37 -15.36 10.51 9.80
C VAL A 37 -16.47 11.54 9.64
N LEU A 38 -16.16 12.63 8.94
CA LEU A 38 -17.11 13.70 8.61
C LEU A 38 -17.64 13.57 7.18
N GLY A 39 -16.83 13.07 6.25
CA GLY A 39 -17.25 12.81 4.88
C GLY A 39 -16.10 12.76 3.89
N GLN A 40 -16.44 12.87 2.61
CA GLN A 40 -15.49 12.83 1.49
C GLN A 40 -15.48 14.17 0.74
N SER A 41 -14.30 14.66 0.38
CA SER A 41 -14.11 15.85 -0.45
C SER A 41 -13.55 15.47 -1.82
N ARG A 42 -14.25 15.90 -2.87
CA ARG A 42 -13.87 15.70 -4.29
C ARG A 42 -13.53 14.25 -4.66
N ASN A 43 -14.15 13.28 -3.99
CA ASN A 43 -13.84 11.85 -4.14
C ASN A 43 -12.34 11.52 -4.07
N THR A 44 -11.60 12.30 -3.29
CA THR A 44 -10.12 12.22 -3.20
C THR A 44 -9.66 12.22 -1.76
N TYR A 45 -10.27 13.06 -0.93
CA TYR A 45 -9.86 13.21 0.47
C TYR A 45 -10.98 12.75 1.40
N ILE A 46 -10.62 12.00 2.43
CA ILE A 46 -11.50 11.76 3.58
C ILE A 46 -11.26 12.90 4.57
N VAL A 47 -12.34 13.50 5.04
CA VAL A 47 -12.32 14.49 6.11
C VAL A 47 -12.75 13.79 7.39
N ALA A 48 -11.93 13.89 8.42
CA ALA A 48 -12.22 13.33 9.73
C ALA A 48 -11.80 14.31 10.82
N GLU A 49 -12.20 14.07 12.06
CA GLU A 49 -11.74 14.82 13.22
C GLU A 49 -11.32 13.86 14.34
N THR A 50 -10.47 14.38 15.22
CA THR A 50 -10.13 13.81 16.52
C THR A 50 -10.52 14.80 17.61
N ASP A 51 -10.26 14.47 18.86
CA ASP A 51 -10.48 15.39 19.99
C ASP A 51 -9.66 16.70 19.83
N ASP A 52 -8.54 16.66 19.08
CA ASP A 52 -7.55 17.75 19.01
C ASP A 52 -7.44 18.44 17.63
N ALA A 53 -7.87 17.78 16.54
CA ALA A 53 -7.60 18.26 15.20
C ALA A 53 -8.64 17.84 14.15
N LEU A 54 -8.76 18.66 13.10
CA LEU A 54 -9.37 18.29 11.83
C LEU A 54 -8.31 17.62 10.93
N LEU A 55 -8.65 16.48 10.35
CA LEU A 55 -7.79 15.68 9.50
C LEU A 55 -8.29 15.69 8.05
N LEU A 56 -7.35 15.85 7.12
CA LEU A 56 -7.56 15.65 5.69
C LEU A 56 -6.67 14.50 5.23
N ILE A 57 -7.27 13.37 4.85
CA ILE A 57 -6.57 12.13 4.52
C ILE A 57 -6.69 11.88 3.01
N ASP A 58 -5.58 11.65 2.33
CA ASP A 58 -5.60 11.19 0.93
C ASP A 58 -6.05 9.72 0.89
N GLN A 59 -7.25 9.47 0.36
CA GLN A 59 -7.86 8.14 0.38
C GLN A 59 -7.06 7.11 -0.43
N HIS A 60 -6.38 7.56 -1.49
CA HIS A 60 -5.61 6.68 -2.36
C HIS A 60 -4.36 6.23 -1.62
N ILE A 61 -3.59 7.18 -1.09
CA ILE A 61 -2.34 6.89 -0.37
C ILE A 61 -2.62 6.12 0.93
N ALA A 62 -3.69 6.46 1.66
CA ALA A 62 -4.11 5.70 2.85
C ALA A 62 -4.41 4.24 2.52
N HIS A 63 -5.14 3.99 1.43
CA HIS A 63 -5.50 2.64 1.04
C HIS A 63 -4.30 1.86 0.48
N GLU A 64 -3.39 2.48 -0.25
CA GLU A 64 -2.10 1.87 -0.62
C GLU A 64 -1.35 1.38 0.63
N ARG A 65 -1.30 2.21 1.69
CA ARG A 65 -0.64 1.84 2.95
C ARG A 65 -1.32 0.64 3.63
N VAL A 66 -2.65 0.60 3.66
CA VAL A 66 -3.41 -0.54 4.21
C VAL A 66 -3.12 -1.83 3.47
N LEU A 67 -3.17 -1.79 2.14
CA LEU A 67 -2.90 -2.96 1.32
C LEU A 67 -1.45 -3.44 1.47
N TYR A 68 -0.48 -2.52 1.51
CA TYR A 68 0.92 -2.84 1.74
C TYR A 68 1.13 -3.59 3.06
N GLU A 69 0.60 -3.05 4.15
CA GLU A 69 0.76 -3.61 5.49
C GLU A 69 0.11 -5.00 5.61
N GLN A 70 -1.09 -5.17 5.03
CA GLN A 70 -1.80 -6.46 5.01
C GLN A 70 -1.03 -7.53 4.24
N MET A 71 -0.57 -7.20 3.03
CA MET A 71 0.21 -8.11 2.20
C MET A 71 1.56 -8.46 2.84
N MET A 72 2.20 -7.52 3.55
CA MET A 72 3.47 -7.75 4.23
C MET A 72 3.32 -8.64 5.46
N ASN A 73 2.26 -8.42 6.23
CA ASN A 73 1.96 -9.22 7.43
C ASN A 73 1.30 -10.57 7.11
N GLY A 74 1.08 -10.90 5.83
CA GLY A 74 0.37 -12.10 5.40
C GLY A 74 -1.07 -12.16 5.88
N ALA A 75 -1.61 -11.01 6.32
CA ALA A 75 -2.97 -10.87 6.79
C ALA A 75 -3.89 -10.77 5.57
N THR A 76 -4.26 -11.92 5.01
CA THR A 76 -5.44 -12.02 4.16
C THR A 76 -6.66 -12.09 5.07
N ASP A 77 -6.97 -10.98 5.76
CA ASP A 77 -8.21 -10.92 6.53
C ASP A 77 -9.39 -10.90 5.56
N ALA A 78 -9.89 -12.09 5.23
CA ALA A 78 -11.00 -12.26 4.32
C ALA A 78 -12.32 -11.70 4.88
N ALA A 79 -12.38 -11.42 6.19
CA ALA A 79 -13.52 -10.76 6.82
C ALA A 79 -13.49 -9.23 6.62
N SER A 80 -12.32 -8.67 6.29
CA SER A 80 -12.17 -7.26 5.95
C SER A 80 -12.52 -7.03 4.49
N ARG A 81 -13.40 -6.04 4.23
CA ARG A 81 -13.66 -5.57 2.86
C ARG A 81 -12.37 -5.08 2.18
N TRP A 82 -11.36 -4.66 2.95
CA TRP A 82 -10.05 -4.14 2.50
C TRP A 82 -8.97 -5.20 2.43
N GLY A 83 -9.17 -6.36 3.05
CA GLY A 83 -8.28 -7.51 2.93
C GLY A 83 -8.15 -7.99 1.49
N VAL A 84 -7.02 -8.62 1.21
CA VAL A 84 -6.79 -9.26 -0.09
C VAL A 84 -7.61 -10.55 -0.16
N VAL A 85 -8.88 -10.42 -0.54
CA VAL A 85 -9.77 -11.55 -0.83
C VAL A 85 -9.54 -11.98 -2.28
N ALA A 86 -9.15 -13.24 -2.49
CA ALA A 86 -9.11 -13.82 -3.83
C ALA A 86 -10.54 -14.26 -4.24
N GLN A 87 -11.00 -13.79 -5.40
CA GLN A 87 -12.19 -14.25 -6.07
C GLN A 87 -11.79 -15.25 -7.16
N HIS A 88 -12.32 -16.46 -7.08
CA HIS A 88 -12.18 -17.45 -8.13
C HIS A 88 -12.93 -17.03 -9.39
N LEU A 89 -12.28 -17.18 -10.54
CA LEU A 89 -12.90 -16.95 -11.84
C LEU A 89 -13.82 -18.13 -12.17
N ALA A 90 -14.98 -17.85 -12.76
CA ALA A 90 -15.90 -18.90 -13.22
C ALA A 90 -15.24 -19.83 -14.24
N LEU A 91 -14.38 -19.27 -15.09
CA LEU A 91 -13.51 -19.98 -16.01
C LEU A 91 -12.07 -19.45 -15.86
N PRO A 92 -11.06 -20.32 -15.72
CA PRO A 92 -9.67 -19.88 -15.73
C PRO A 92 -9.35 -19.07 -16.99
N GLN A 93 -8.56 -18.02 -16.84
CA GLN A 93 -8.13 -17.19 -17.96
C GLN A 93 -6.68 -17.51 -18.33
N THR A 94 -6.39 -17.63 -19.61
CA THR A 94 -5.04 -17.88 -20.09
C THR A 94 -4.23 -16.59 -20.09
N LEU A 95 -3.04 -16.65 -19.49
CA LEU A 95 -2.03 -15.61 -19.50
C LEU A 95 -0.82 -16.11 -20.29
N GLU A 96 -0.68 -15.60 -21.50
CA GLU A 96 0.52 -15.80 -22.32
C GLU A 96 1.55 -14.71 -21.99
N LEU A 97 2.78 -15.14 -21.77
CA LEU A 97 3.91 -14.30 -21.36
C LEU A 97 5.08 -14.52 -22.32
N SER A 98 6.07 -13.62 -22.32
CA SER A 98 7.38 -13.89 -22.89
C SER A 98 8.19 -14.86 -22.01
N ALA A 99 9.23 -15.50 -22.55
CA ALA A 99 10.16 -16.34 -21.78
C ALA A 99 10.68 -15.68 -20.50
N SER A 100 11.01 -14.39 -20.55
CA SER A 100 11.49 -13.64 -19.39
C SER A 100 10.40 -13.41 -18.34
N GLU A 101 9.20 -13.03 -18.77
CA GLU A 101 8.06 -12.82 -17.88
C GLU A 101 7.59 -14.13 -17.26
N ALA A 102 7.56 -15.23 -18.03
CA ALA A 102 7.17 -16.55 -17.56
C ALA A 102 8.09 -17.06 -16.45
N LYS A 103 9.42 -16.87 -16.61
CA LYS A 103 10.40 -17.20 -15.56
C LYS A 103 10.15 -16.41 -14.29
N VAL A 104 9.96 -15.09 -14.43
CA VAL A 104 9.71 -14.19 -13.29
C VAL A 104 8.37 -14.51 -12.62
N CYS A 105 7.33 -14.80 -13.40
CA CYS A 105 6.03 -15.21 -12.92
C CYS A 105 6.14 -16.47 -12.05
N ALA A 106 6.84 -17.51 -12.54
CA ALA A 106 7.08 -18.74 -11.79
C ALA A 106 7.81 -18.49 -10.47
N GLU A 107 8.85 -17.64 -10.47
CA GLU A 107 9.61 -17.27 -9.27
C GLU A 107 8.77 -16.46 -8.26
N ARG A 108 7.73 -15.77 -8.71
CA ARG A 108 6.93 -14.83 -7.90
C ARG A 108 5.51 -15.32 -7.58
N LEU A 109 5.15 -16.56 -7.93
CA LEU A 109 3.84 -17.15 -7.57
C LEU A 109 3.46 -16.97 -6.09
N PRO A 110 4.35 -17.15 -5.10
CA PRO A 110 3.99 -16.93 -3.69
C PRO A 110 3.63 -15.47 -3.36
N ALA A 111 4.29 -14.50 -4.00
CA ALA A 111 4.01 -13.08 -3.81
C ALA A 111 2.70 -12.70 -4.50
N LEU A 112 2.47 -13.20 -5.72
CA LEU A 112 1.21 -13.04 -6.45
C LEU A 112 0.02 -13.62 -5.66
N ALA A 113 0.20 -14.78 -5.02
CA ALA A 113 -0.81 -15.40 -4.15
C ALA A 113 -1.19 -14.51 -2.96
N LYS A 114 -0.21 -13.91 -2.28
CA LYS A 114 -0.46 -12.93 -1.20
C LYS A 114 -1.15 -11.66 -1.70
N ALA A 115 -0.88 -11.27 -2.94
CA ALA A 115 -1.58 -10.20 -3.61
C ALA A 115 -2.97 -10.61 -4.12
N GLY A 116 -3.41 -11.87 -3.91
CA GLY A 116 -4.75 -12.36 -4.25
C GLY A 116 -4.88 -12.96 -5.65
N PHE A 117 -3.76 -13.12 -6.36
CA PHE A 117 -3.72 -13.79 -7.65
C PHE A 117 -3.31 -15.26 -7.50
N VAL A 118 -4.15 -16.17 -7.98
CA VAL A 118 -3.84 -17.60 -8.03
C VAL A 118 -3.57 -17.99 -9.47
N LEU A 119 -2.30 -18.26 -9.77
CA LEU A 119 -1.84 -18.70 -11.09
C LEU A 119 -1.33 -20.13 -11.03
N GLU A 120 -1.55 -20.88 -12.10
CA GLU A 120 -1.04 -22.23 -12.30
C GLU A 120 -0.30 -22.31 -13.64
N ALA A 121 0.83 -23.01 -13.70
CA ALA A 121 1.54 -23.22 -14.95
C ALA A 121 0.71 -24.12 -15.90
N PHE A 122 0.60 -23.71 -17.17
CA PHE A 122 -0.13 -24.45 -18.21
C PHE A 122 0.78 -25.00 -19.31
N GLY A 123 2.08 -24.69 -19.24
CA GLY A 123 3.11 -25.16 -20.16
C GLY A 123 3.83 -24.01 -20.86
N GLY A 124 5.13 -24.19 -21.09
CA GLY A 124 5.98 -23.19 -21.74
C GLY A 124 5.91 -21.83 -21.05
N GLU A 125 5.35 -20.85 -21.75
CA GLU A 125 5.25 -19.45 -21.33
C GLU A 125 3.82 -19.07 -20.91
N THR A 126 2.98 -20.07 -20.64
CA THR A 126 1.55 -19.90 -20.42
C THR A 126 1.15 -20.29 -19.00
N PHE A 127 0.33 -19.45 -18.36
CA PHE A 127 -0.25 -19.67 -17.04
C PHE A 127 -1.78 -19.57 -17.09
N LEU A 128 -2.47 -20.34 -16.25
CA LEU A 128 -3.89 -20.17 -15.97
C LEU A 128 -4.07 -19.27 -14.75
N VAL A 129 -4.81 -18.17 -14.91
CA VAL A 129 -5.30 -17.34 -13.81
C VAL A 129 -6.59 -17.96 -13.30
N ARG A 130 -6.58 -18.50 -12.07
CA ARG A 130 -7.74 -19.16 -11.44
C ARG A 130 -8.47 -18.27 -10.45
N ALA A 131 -7.76 -17.34 -9.82
CA ALA A 131 -8.34 -16.35 -8.94
C ALA A 131 -7.59 -15.03 -9.06
N VAL A 132 -8.30 -13.95 -8.80
CA VAL A 132 -7.79 -12.59 -8.80
C VAL A 132 -8.32 -11.88 -7.56
N PRO A 133 -7.74 -10.74 -7.15
CA PRO A 133 -8.28 -9.99 -6.02
C PRO A 133 -9.71 -9.54 -6.33
N ALA A 134 -10.66 -9.83 -5.45
CA ALA A 134 -12.09 -9.59 -5.63
C ALA A 134 -12.38 -8.14 -6.06
N ARG A 135 -11.60 -7.18 -5.54
CA ARG A 135 -11.70 -5.75 -5.85
C ARG A 135 -11.43 -5.38 -7.31
N ILE A 136 -10.64 -6.19 -8.00
CA ILE A 136 -10.32 -5.97 -9.41
C ILE A 136 -10.90 -7.06 -10.32
N ALA A 137 -11.68 -7.99 -9.78
CA ALA A 137 -12.26 -9.09 -10.53
C ALA A 137 -13.20 -8.63 -11.65
N GLU A 138 -13.91 -7.52 -11.44
CA GLU A 138 -14.76 -6.86 -12.43
C GLU A 138 -14.03 -5.73 -13.20
N LYS A 139 -12.75 -5.50 -12.90
CA LYS A 139 -11.89 -4.51 -13.57
C LYS A 139 -10.91 -5.22 -14.52
N ASN A 140 -10.00 -4.48 -15.14
CA ASN A 140 -8.95 -5.02 -15.99
C ASN A 140 -7.82 -5.70 -15.15
N TYR A 141 -8.12 -6.85 -14.55
CA TYR A 141 -7.15 -7.61 -13.74
C TYR A 141 -6.00 -8.17 -14.57
N MET A 142 -6.23 -8.50 -15.86
CA MET A 142 -5.16 -8.97 -16.75
C MET A 142 -4.15 -7.87 -17.05
N GLY A 143 -4.61 -6.64 -17.25
CA GLY A 143 -3.73 -5.47 -17.39
C GLY A 143 -2.93 -5.23 -16.11
N ALA A 144 -3.59 -5.24 -14.95
CA ALA A 144 -2.90 -5.09 -13.67
C ALA A 144 -1.83 -6.18 -13.44
N LEU A 145 -2.15 -7.43 -13.77
CA LEU A 145 -1.22 -8.55 -13.65
C LEU A 145 -0.01 -8.40 -14.59
N ARG A 146 -0.22 -7.96 -15.83
CA ARG A 146 0.89 -7.67 -16.77
C ARG A 146 1.76 -6.53 -16.29
N GLU A 147 1.18 -5.45 -15.80
CA GLU A 147 1.94 -4.32 -15.25
C GLU A 147 2.78 -4.76 -14.03
N ILE A 148 2.24 -5.62 -13.16
CA ILE A 148 2.98 -6.19 -12.02
C ILE A 148 4.16 -7.05 -12.52
N LEU A 149 3.94 -7.88 -13.55
CA LEU A 149 4.97 -8.74 -14.12
C LEU A 149 6.06 -7.97 -14.87
N ASP A 150 5.69 -6.98 -15.68
CA ASP A 150 6.62 -6.11 -16.41
C ASP A 150 7.58 -5.43 -15.42
N GLU A 151 7.05 -4.89 -14.33
CA GLU A 151 7.85 -4.23 -13.30
C GLU A 151 8.81 -5.21 -12.58
N PHE A 152 8.41 -6.48 -12.39
CA PHE A 152 9.35 -7.49 -11.89
C PHE A 152 10.48 -7.79 -12.89
N THR A 153 10.25 -7.61 -14.19
CA THR A 153 11.27 -7.84 -15.22
C THR A 153 12.22 -6.66 -15.41
N THR A 154 11.76 -5.42 -15.21
CA THR A 154 12.54 -4.18 -15.35
C THR A 154 13.54 -3.96 -14.21
N VAL A 155 13.35 -4.60 -13.05
CA VAL A 155 14.39 -4.62 -12.01
C VAL A 155 15.58 -5.45 -12.49
N SER A 156 16.75 -4.80 -12.56
CA SER A 156 18.01 -5.36 -13.10
C SER A 156 18.28 -6.80 -12.62
N VAL A 157 18.77 -7.67 -13.52
CA VAL A 157 19.09 -9.10 -13.27
C VAL A 157 19.90 -9.32 -11.97
N SER A 158 20.85 -8.43 -11.67
CA SER A 158 21.69 -8.46 -10.45
C SER A 158 20.92 -8.14 -9.15
N ARG A 159 19.70 -7.62 -9.26
CA ARG A 159 18.78 -7.32 -8.17
C ARG A 159 17.54 -8.21 -8.15
N ARG A 160 17.30 -9.11 -9.11
CA ARG A 160 16.10 -9.98 -9.13
C ARG A 160 15.97 -10.88 -7.89
N LEU A 161 17.09 -11.27 -7.29
CA LEU A 161 17.15 -12.00 -6.01
C LEU A 161 17.13 -11.08 -4.77
N LEU A 162 17.35 -9.78 -4.97
CA LEU A 162 17.45 -8.75 -3.93
C LEU A 162 16.27 -7.77 -3.93
N VAL A 163 15.34 -7.87 -4.89
CA VAL A 163 14.04 -7.19 -4.79
C VAL A 163 13.33 -7.85 -3.62
N PRO A 164 13.29 -7.18 -2.45
CA PRO A 164 12.69 -7.76 -1.28
C PRO A 164 11.23 -8.02 -1.61
N HIS A 165 10.66 -9.07 -1.02
CA HIS A 165 9.23 -9.35 -1.06
C HIS A 165 8.37 -8.06 -0.89
N GLU A 166 8.86 -7.10 -0.11
CA GLU A 166 8.29 -5.77 0.08
C GLU A 166 8.03 -5.00 -1.22
N SER A 167 8.96 -4.93 -2.18
CA SER A 167 8.72 -4.12 -3.40
C SER A 167 7.59 -4.68 -4.25
N ALA A 168 7.47 -6.00 -4.34
CA ALA A 168 6.37 -6.66 -5.03
C ALA A 168 5.01 -6.38 -4.38
N VAL A 169 5.01 -6.37 -3.06
CA VAL A 169 3.85 -6.05 -2.24
C VAL A 169 3.48 -4.57 -2.35
N ILE A 170 4.44 -3.64 -2.34
CA ILE A 170 4.21 -2.21 -2.59
C ILE A 170 3.53 -2.01 -3.94
N MET A 171 4.05 -2.66 -4.98
CA MET A 171 3.54 -2.45 -6.34
C MET A 171 2.14 -3.03 -6.52
N ALA A 172 1.88 -4.25 -6.01
CA ALA A 172 0.53 -4.81 -5.99
C ALA A 172 -0.44 -3.91 -5.20
N SER A 173 -0.01 -3.37 -4.06
CA SER A 173 -0.82 -2.46 -3.24
C SER A 173 -1.19 -1.17 -3.99
N CYS A 174 -0.26 -0.56 -4.72
CA CYS A 174 -0.52 0.62 -5.56
C CYS A 174 -1.53 0.36 -6.68
N LYS A 175 -1.46 -0.82 -7.31
CA LYS A 175 -2.35 -1.18 -8.43
C LYS A 175 -3.73 -1.62 -7.98
N MET A 176 -3.85 -2.11 -6.74
CA MET A 176 -5.10 -2.56 -6.13
C MET A 176 -5.82 -1.48 -5.30
N ALA A 177 -5.13 -0.39 -4.97
CA ALA A 177 -5.70 0.71 -4.23
C ALA A 177 -6.86 1.38 -4.97
N VAL A 178 -7.71 2.06 -4.20
CA VAL A 178 -8.85 2.84 -4.68
C VAL A 178 -8.28 3.94 -5.56
N LYS A 179 -8.85 4.15 -6.74
CA LYS A 179 -8.33 5.16 -7.64
C LYS A 179 -8.76 6.54 -7.15
N LYS A 180 -7.93 7.54 -7.44
CA LYS A 180 -8.32 8.94 -7.29
C LYS A 180 -9.63 9.19 -8.04
N GLY A 181 -10.66 9.68 -7.36
CA GLY A 181 -11.97 9.98 -7.93
C GLY A 181 -13.08 8.98 -7.62
N ASP A 182 -12.76 7.84 -7.00
CA ASP A 182 -13.78 6.86 -6.57
C ASP A 182 -14.55 7.38 -5.33
N PRO A 183 -15.89 7.42 -5.37
CA PRO A 183 -16.69 7.75 -4.19
C PRO A 183 -16.58 6.65 -3.14
N LEU A 184 -16.55 7.04 -1.86
CA LEU A 184 -16.55 6.12 -0.73
C LEU A 184 -17.79 6.38 0.14
N THR A 185 -18.45 5.30 0.54
CA THR A 185 -19.49 5.30 1.57
C THR A 185 -18.89 5.61 2.94
N MET A 186 -19.73 6.07 3.89
CA MET A 186 -19.28 6.32 5.27
C MET A 186 -18.66 5.08 5.92
N ASP A 187 -19.23 3.89 5.69
CA ASP A 187 -18.69 2.64 6.23
C ASP A 187 -17.32 2.30 5.63
N GLU A 188 -17.13 2.55 4.33
CA GLU A 188 -15.84 2.37 3.67
C GLU A 188 -14.78 3.31 4.25
N MET A 189 -15.11 4.58 4.43
CA MET A 189 -14.20 5.57 5.02
C MET A 189 -13.86 5.21 6.46
N ASN A 190 -14.85 4.86 7.29
CA ASN A 190 -14.64 4.48 8.69
C ASN A 190 -13.73 3.26 8.81
N ARG A 191 -13.95 2.23 7.99
CA ARG A 191 -13.09 1.04 7.98
C ARG A 191 -11.66 1.37 7.56
N LEU A 192 -11.49 2.13 6.46
CA LEU A 192 -10.16 2.50 5.97
C LEU A 192 -9.36 3.23 7.05
N LEU A 193 -9.98 4.19 7.75
CA LEU A 193 -9.31 4.94 8.80
C LEU A 193 -9.11 4.14 10.09
N THR A 194 -9.99 3.17 10.38
CA THR A 194 -9.80 2.22 11.49
C THR A 194 -8.57 1.34 11.23
N ASP A 195 -8.45 0.79 10.02
CA ASP A 195 -7.30 -0.04 9.61
C ASP A 195 -6.01 0.80 9.66
N LEU A 196 -6.05 2.02 9.12
CA LEU A 196 -4.92 2.95 9.15
C LEU A 196 -4.48 3.26 10.60
N ALA A 197 -5.42 3.58 11.49
CA ALA A 197 -5.13 3.94 12.88
C ALA A 197 -4.47 2.83 13.71
N GLN A 198 -4.59 1.57 13.30
CA GLN A 198 -3.96 0.43 13.96
C GLN A 198 -2.49 0.20 13.54
N MET A 199 -2.02 0.90 12.52
CA MET A 199 -0.66 0.72 11.99
C MET A 199 0.39 1.39 12.85
N ARG A 200 1.63 0.87 12.75
CA ARG A 200 2.80 1.48 13.39
C ARG A 200 3.13 2.87 12.84
N ASN A 201 2.92 3.10 11.55
CA ASN A 201 3.12 4.40 10.92
C ASN A 201 1.96 4.72 9.95
N PRO A 202 0.89 5.39 10.42
CA PRO A 202 -0.24 5.81 9.60
C PRO A 202 0.00 7.12 8.83
N PHE A 203 1.14 7.78 9.02
CA PHE A 203 1.37 9.14 8.55
C PHE A 203 2.08 9.19 7.21
N THR A 204 2.91 8.18 6.91
CA THR A 204 3.77 8.18 5.72
C THR A 204 3.58 6.92 4.90
N CYS A 205 3.42 7.09 3.58
CA CYS A 205 3.31 5.97 2.66
C CYS A 205 4.68 5.29 2.44
N PRO A 206 4.73 4.08 1.85
CA PRO A 206 5.98 3.37 1.56
C PRO A 206 6.99 4.17 0.71
N HIS A 207 6.53 5.22 0.01
CA HIS A 207 7.34 6.11 -0.83
C HIS A 207 7.67 7.46 -0.16
N GLY A 208 7.35 7.65 1.12
CA GLY A 208 7.68 8.89 1.86
C GLY A 208 6.65 10.03 1.74
N ARG A 209 5.52 9.84 1.03
CA ARG A 209 4.47 10.87 0.93
C ARG A 209 3.61 10.89 2.18
N PRO A 210 3.16 12.07 2.65
CA PRO A 210 2.20 12.13 3.74
C PRO A 210 0.85 11.56 3.32
N ILE A 211 0.29 10.74 4.19
CA ILE A 211 -1.04 10.13 4.06
C ILE A 211 -2.12 11.10 4.53
N LEU A 212 -1.84 11.87 5.57
CA LEU A 212 -2.77 12.81 6.19
C LEU A 212 -2.12 14.15 6.48
N LEU A 213 -2.96 15.19 6.47
CA LEU A 213 -2.66 16.52 6.99
C LEU A 213 -3.57 16.76 8.20
N ALA A 214 -3.01 17.35 9.25
CA ALA A 214 -3.75 17.72 10.45
C ALA A 214 -3.79 19.25 10.61
N LEU A 215 -4.92 19.77 11.06
CA LEU A 215 -5.10 21.16 11.46
C LEU A 215 -5.68 21.18 12.88
N SER A 216 -4.86 21.58 13.85
CA SER A 216 -5.27 21.56 15.26
C SER A 216 -6.40 22.56 15.55
N HIS A 217 -7.22 22.27 16.56
CA HIS A 217 -8.28 23.17 17.01
C HIS A 217 -7.74 24.54 17.41
N HIS A 218 -6.60 24.57 18.11
CA HIS A 218 -5.90 25.81 18.46
C HIS A 218 -5.51 26.63 17.23
N GLU A 219 -4.98 26.00 16.17
CA GLU A 219 -4.65 26.71 14.93
C GLU A 219 -5.87 27.22 14.18
N MET A 220 -6.97 26.47 14.19
CA MET A 220 -8.24 26.96 13.66
C MET A 220 -8.72 28.17 14.42
N ASP A 221 -8.74 28.12 15.75
CA ASP A 221 -9.15 29.25 16.59
C ASP A 221 -8.27 30.48 16.34
N ARG A 222 -6.94 30.29 16.19
CA ARG A 222 -6.04 31.38 15.79
C ARG A 222 -6.37 31.95 14.41
N LYS A 223 -6.61 31.09 13.41
CA LYS A 223 -6.94 31.50 12.03
C LYS A 223 -8.30 32.19 11.91
N PHE A 224 -9.24 31.89 12.81
CA PHE A 224 -10.52 32.58 12.93
C PHE A 224 -10.48 33.77 13.90
N HIS A 225 -9.30 34.16 14.40
CA HIS A 225 -9.10 35.25 15.36
C HIS A 225 -9.94 35.11 16.64
N ARG A 226 -10.13 33.87 17.12
CA ARG A 226 -10.87 33.55 18.35
C ARG A 226 -9.98 33.56 19.60
N ILE A 227 -8.66 33.58 19.40
CA ILE A 227 -7.62 33.69 20.42
C ILE A 227 -6.58 34.72 19.95
N GLU A 228 -6.07 35.54 20.87
CA GLU A 228 -5.03 36.52 20.55
C GLU A 228 -3.66 35.84 20.37
N PRO A 229 -2.82 36.32 19.44
CA PRO A 229 -1.44 35.87 19.36
C PRO A 229 -0.68 36.33 20.62
N HIS A 230 -0.09 35.39 21.36
CA HIS A 230 0.91 35.68 22.38
C HIS A 230 2.18 36.30 21.78
#